data_AF-A0A0D0AQ07-F1
#
_entry.id   AF-A0A0D0AQ07-F1
#
_cell.length_a   1.000
_cell.length_b   1.000
_cell.length_c   1.000
_cell.angle_alpha   90.00
_cell.angle_beta   90.00
_cell.angle_gamma   90.00
#
_symmetry.space_group_name_H-M   'P 1'
#
loop_
_entity.id
_entity.type
_entity.pdbx_description
1 polymer ?
#
loop_
_entity_poly.entity_id
_entity_poly.type
_entity_poly.pdbx_seq_one_letter_code
_entity_poly.pdbx_strand_id
1 'polypeptide(L)'
;MYSFEQMKKPKTKRSEETAIIKLYQDEPFDTLKAQILKCISESLKPKKLDYDDYKIMFTILRHQTAPLSLKKTAEYEHLVECAVRMKTPAVKLLIEALKDQTASKKRKNGDLEGDGMKASDSDTSQSSGSDSEKGKKKKKKKLVKELPLNIELSAQIKLLQNRYTCNKPGCISSGYCYILPDNNAHFTLSHRHLSVWAAALAAKPPITTLDRPPNHKEFDTLSSNLLSSSAPLIQRQLAERNAAQLTPDPSASTVPTINFNLPNDIFSFLRPASAPLPTTPGRTNALVNSADMLVLPVSARPGPDLSLANFCAVYDLSPDIHAKLTENGYTGTRTIRYIVVSELKEMGFKNGEIAAMKDAVAQWANGEM
;
A
#
# COMPACT_ATOMS: atom_id res chain seq x y z
N MET A 1 0.33 7.00 12.51
CA MET A 1 1.37 7.48 11.57
C MET A 1 0.84 8.68 10.77
N TYR A 2 1.66 9.52 10.14
CA TYR A 2 1.18 10.57 9.24
C TYR A 2 1.80 10.39 7.86
N SER A 3 0.99 10.22 6.81
CA SER A 3 1.51 10.17 5.43
C SER A 3 2.31 11.42 5.07
N PHE A 4 3.17 11.34 4.05
CA PHE A 4 3.94 12.49 3.58
C PHE A 4 3.05 13.69 3.23
N GLU A 5 1.86 13.43 2.69
CA GLU A 5 0.85 14.45 2.39
C GLU A 5 0.25 15.05 3.67
N GLN A 6 0.01 14.23 4.70
CA GLN A 6 -0.43 14.71 6.01
C GLN A 6 0.67 15.53 6.70
N MET A 7 1.95 15.18 6.53
CA MET A 7 3.07 15.94 7.09
C MET A 7 3.20 17.35 6.47
N LYS A 8 2.68 17.59 5.26
CA LYS A 8 2.60 18.93 4.68
C LYS A 8 1.52 19.80 5.33
N LYS A 9 0.52 19.20 5.98
CA LYS A 9 -0.53 19.94 6.69
C LYS A 9 0.00 20.51 8.01
N PRO A 10 -0.58 21.63 8.50
CA PRO A 10 -0.32 22.15 9.85
C PRO A 10 -0.54 21.03 10.88
N LYS A 11 0.27 20.99 11.95
CA LYS A 11 0.22 19.92 12.96
C LYS A 11 -1.20 19.64 13.47
N THR A 12 -2.02 20.68 13.61
CA THR A 12 -3.41 20.61 14.09
C THR A 12 -4.40 19.97 13.11
N LYS A 13 -4.01 19.75 11.84
CA LYS A 13 -4.88 19.20 10.79
C LYS A 13 -4.40 17.84 10.27
N ARG A 14 -3.42 17.22 10.94
CA ARG A 14 -2.89 15.92 10.53
C ARG A 14 -3.77 14.82 11.09
N SER A 15 -4.31 13.98 10.22
CA SER A 15 -5.05 12.78 10.65
C SER A 15 -4.07 11.63 10.84
N GLU A 16 -4.11 10.97 12.00
CA GLU A 16 -3.30 9.80 12.28
C GLU A 16 -3.84 8.59 11.51
N GLU A 17 -2.94 7.89 10.84
CA GLU A 17 -3.21 6.62 10.18
C GLU A 17 -2.93 5.47 11.16
N THR A 18 -3.90 4.57 11.28
CA THR A 18 -3.89 3.41 12.18
C THR A 18 -3.76 2.14 11.37
N ALA A 19 -2.87 1.23 11.78
CA ALA A 19 -2.69 -0.07 11.16
C ALA A 19 -2.78 -1.16 12.23
N ILE A 20 -3.33 -2.32 11.86
CA ILE A 20 -3.50 -3.48 12.73
C ILE A 20 -2.51 -4.57 12.31
N ILE A 21 -1.65 -5.02 13.24
CA ILE A 21 -0.63 -6.04 13.02
C ILE A 21 -0.87 -7.23 13.96
N LYS A 22 -1.34 -8.37 13.44
CA LYS A 22 -1.50 -9.57 14.26
C LYS A 22 -0.13 -10.17 14.59
N LEU A 23 0.13 -10.40 15.87
CA LEU A 23 1.36 -11.05 16.34
C LEU A 23 1.06 -12.39 16.99
N TYR A 24 1.93 -13.36 16.75
CA TYR A 24 1.91 -14.65 17.42
C TYR A 24 2.86 -14.64 18.64
N GLN A 25 2.58 -15.46 19.65
CA GLN A 25 3.38 -15.49 20.88
C GLN A 25 4.83 -15.93 20.63
N ASP A 26 5.03 -16.83 19.67
CA ASP A 26 6.34 -17.41 19.33
C ASP A 26 7.05 -16.68 18.19
N GLU A 27 6.55 -15.49 17.83
CA GLU A 27 7.09 -14.74 16.70
C GLU A 27 8.42 -14.08 17.09
N PRO A 28 9.51 -14.24 16.32
CA PRO A 28 10.78 -13.60 16.67
C PRO A 28 10.72 -12.09 16.42
N PHE A 29 11.52 -11.34 17.18
CA PHE A 29 11.53 -9.87 17.12
C PHE A 29 11.75 -9.33 15.69
N ASP A 30 12.61 -10.01 14.90
CA ASP A 30 12.89 -9.59 13.53
C ASP A 30 11.68 -9.71 12.60
N THR A 31 10.77 -10.65 12.85
CA THR A 31 9.51 -10.75 12.09
C THR A 31 8.59 -9.59 12.42
N LEU A 32 8.47 -9.22 13.71
CA LEU A 32 7.75 -8.00 14.10
C LEU A 32 8.36 -6.76 13.43
N LYS A 33 9.70 -6.63 13.42
CA LYS A 33 10.36 -5.51 12.71
C LYS A 33 9.97 -5.48 11.24
N ALA A 34 10.04 -6.62 10.55
CA ALA A 34 9.68 -6.72 9.14
C ALA A 34 8.21 -6.33 8.89
N GLN A 35 7.28 -6.74 9.77
CA GLN A 35 5.87 -6.35 9.69
C GLN A 35 5.66 -4.84 9.91
N ILE A 36 6.33 -4.25 10.92
CA ILE A 36 6.29 -2.80 11.16
C ILE A 36 6.80 -2.04 9.94
N LEU A 37 7.96 -2.46 9.40
CA LEU A 37 8.56 -1.86 8.22
C LEU A 37 7.65 -1.99 6.99
N LYS A 38 6.98 -3.14 6.82
CA LYS A 38 5.97 -3.33 5.77
C LYS A 38 4.82 -2.32 5.90
N CYS A 39 4.24 -2.16 7.10
CA CYS A 39 3.19 -1.17 7.33
C CYS A 39 3.67 0.26 7.06
N ILE A 40 4.89 0.61 7.49
CA ILE A 40 5.51 1.91 7.19
C ILE A 40 5.66 2.10 5.67
N SER A 41 6.07 1.06 4.94
CA SER A 41 6.26 1.12 3.50
C SER A 41 4.95 1.35 2.74
N GLU A 42 3.86 0.72 3.18
CA GLU A 42 2.54 0.82 2.57
C GLU A 42 1.91 2.20 2.84
N SER A 43 1.98 2.68 4.09
CA SER A 43 1.39 3.97 4.50
C SER A 43 2.23 5.19 4.11
N LEU A 44 3.55 5.14 4.26
CA LEU A 44 4.42 6.31 4.07
C LEU A 44 5.15 6.34 2.73
N LYS A 45 5.32 5.19 2.06
CA LYS A 45 6.10 5.01 0.82
C LYS A 45 7.46 5.74 0.85
N PRO A 46 8.29 5.50 1.89
CA PRO A 46 9.57 6.18 2.03
C PRO A 46 10.56 5.72 0.95
N LYS A 47 11.55 6.56 0.63
CA LYS A 47 12.59 6.23 -0.37
C LYS A 47 13.60 5.20 0.12
N LYS A 48 13.91 5.23 1.42
CA LYS A 48 14.76 4.27 2.12
C LYS A 48 13.97 3.78 3.32
N LEU A 49 13.99 2.48 3.54
CA LEU A 49 13.27 1.81 4.62
C LEU A 49 14.32 1.19 5.54
N ASP A 50 14.59 1.84 6.66
CA ASP A 50 15.54 1.37 7.67
C ASP A 50 14.87 1.45 9.04
N TYR A 51 15.04 0.45 9.89
CA TYR A 51 14.38 0.42 11.20
C TYR A 51 14.87 1.54 12.11
N ASP A 52 16.17 1.86 12.02
CA ASP A 52 16.82 2.85 12.86
C ASP A 52 16.43 4.30 12.51
N ASP A 53 15.82 4.52 11.34
CA ASP A 53 15.29 5.81 10.90
C ASP A 53 13.95 6.15 11.59
N TYR A 54 13.41 5.23 12.41
CA TYR A 54 12.14 5.40 13.11
C TYR A 54 12.31 5.24 14.62
N LYS A 55 11.64 6.11 15.37
CA LYS A 55 11.43 5.95 16.80
C LYS A 55 10.12 5.20 16.99
N ILE A 56 10.23 3.92 17.35
CA ILE A 56 9.09 3.03 17.59
C ILE A 56 8.93 2.89 19.10
N MET A 57 7.74 3.20 19.59
CA MET A 57 7.36 3.07 20.99
C MET A 57 6.08 2.25 21.12
N PHE A 58 5.84 1.64 22.27
CA PHE A 58 4.61 0.91 22.55
C PHE A 58 3.99 1.33 23.88
N THR A 59 2.67 1.21 23.96
CA THR A 59 1.87 1.42 25.18
C THR A 59 0.88 0.27 25.31
N ILE A 60 0.66 -0.19 26.54
CA ILE A 60 -0.29 -1.26 26.86
C ILE A 60 -1.30 -0.68 27.83
N LEU A 61 -2.56 -0.63 27.41
CA LEU A 61 -3.59 0.03 28.22
C LEU A 61 -3.67 -0.66 29.59
N ARG A 62 -3.63 0.15 30.67
CA ARG A 62 -3.66 -0.26 32.09
C ARG A 62 -2.39 -0.92 32.65
N HIS A 63 -1.60 -1.62 31.84
CA HIS A 63 -0.36 -2.26 32.30
C HIS A 63 0.87 -1.36 32.14
N GLN A 64 0.96 -0.65 31.01
CA GLN A 64 2.10 0.18 30.66
C GLN A 64 1.61 1.46 29.97
N THR A 65 1.23 2.44 30.79
CA THR A 65 0.67 3.72 30.34
C THR A 65 1.73 4.65 29.77
N ALA A 66 2.97 4.57 30.27
CA ALA A 66 4.09 5.33 29.74
C ALA A 66 4.65 4.63 28.49
N PRO A 67 4.82 5.33 27.35
CA PRO A 67 5.41 4.75 26.15
C PRO A 67 6.82 4.24 26.39
N LEU A 68 7.08 2.96 26.10
CA LEU A 68 8.44 2.39 26.07
C LEU A 68 8.97 2.32 24.64
N SER A 69 10.28 2.46 24.50
CA SER A 69 10.99 2.23 23.24
C SER A 69 10.93 0.74 22.87
N LEU A 70 10.82 0.45 21.57
CA LEU A 70 10.93 -0.89 21.01
C LEU A 70 12.10 -0.91 20.02
N LYS A 71 13.31 -1.10 20.54
CA LYS A 71 14.57 -1.16 19.76
C LYS A 71 15.34 -2.45 20.01
N LYS A 72 15.26 -2.97 21.23
CA LYS A 72 16.01 -4.17 21.65
C LYS A 72 15.09 -5.37 21.81
N THR A 73 15.65 -6.57 21.63
CA THR A 73 14.95 -7.84 21.84
C THR A 73 14.35 -7.94 23.26
N ALA A 74 15.06 -7.48 24.28
CA ALA A 74 14.56 -7.47 25.66
C ALA A 74 13.29 -6.61 25.85
N GLU A 75 13.18 -5.49 25.12
CA GLU A 75 11.97 -4.64 25.17
C GLU A 75 10.79 -5.33 24.48
N TYR A 76 11.07 -6.13 23.45
CA TYR A 76 10.07 -6.94 22.77
C TYR A 76 9.58 -8.11 23.63
N GLU A 77 10.49 -8.83 24.30
CA GLU A 77 10.12 -9.89 25.25
C GLU A 77 9.21 -9.34 26.35
N HIS A 78 9.54 -8.16 26.89
CA HIS A 78 8.70 -7.48 27.89
C HIS A 78 7.32 -7.10 27.34
N LEU A 79 7.24 -6.65 26.07
CA LEU A 79 5.98 -6.37 25.40
C LEU A 79 5.11 -7.63 25.29
N VAL A 80 5.69 -8.75 24.85
CA VAL A 80 4.98 -10.03 24.71
C VAL A 80 4.50 -10.55 26.06
N GLU A 81 5.37 -10.52 27.09
CA GLU A 81 5.02 -10.92 28.46
C GLU A 81 3.84 -10.11 29.00
N CYS A 82 3.87 -8.78 28.83
CA CYS A 82 2.78 -7.91 29.25
C CYS A 82 1.49 -8.16 28.45
N ALA A 83 1.59 -8.43 27.15
CA ALA A 83 0.42 -8.70 26.30
C ALA A 83 -0.27 -10.02 26.67
N VAL A 84 0.49 -11.08 26.94
CA VAL A 84 -0.05 -12.40 27.34
C VAL A 84 -0.80 -12.34 28.67
N ARG A 85 -0.40 -11.45 29.58
CA ARG A 85 -1.10 -11.23 30.85
C ARG A 85 -2.48 -10.56 30.70
N MET A 86 -2.80 -10.00 29.54
CA MET A 86 -4.08 -9.35 29.30
C MET A 86 -5.15 -10.36 28.85
N LYS A 87 -6.38 -10.20 29.36
CA LYS A 87 -7.53 -10.97 28.87
C LYS A 87 -7.82 -10.71 27.38
N THR A 88 -7.59 -9.48 26.93
CA THR A 88 -7.71 -9.06 25.53
C THR A 88 -6.40 -8.37 25.14
N PRO A 89 -5.44 -9.11 24.58
CA PRO A 89 -4.11 -8.60 24.26
C PRO A 89 -4.24 -7.51 23.20
N ALA A 90 -3.97 -6.26 23.56
CA ALA A 90 -4.02 -5.13 22.66
C ALA A 90 -2.89 -4.16 23.01
N VAL A 91 -1.99 -3.94 22.06
CA VAL A 91 -0.79 -3.10 22.23
C VAL A 91 -0.86 -1.97 21.23
N LYS A 92 -0.63 -0.75 21.69
CA LYS A 92 -0.63 0.45 20.85
C LYS A 92 0.80 0.82 20.51
N LEU A 93 1.16 0.72 19.23
CA LEU A 93 2.45 1.18 18.70
C LEU A 93 2.38 2.63 18.23
N LEU A 94 3.40 3.41 18.59
CA LEU A 94 3.61 4.80 18.22
C LEU A 94 4.89 4.87 17.39
N ILE A 95 4.78 5.24 16.12
CA ILE A 95 5.90 5.27 15.18
C ILE A 95 6.12 6.71 14.72
N GLU A 96 7.30 7.24 15.02
CA GLU A 96 7.73 8.58 14.64
C GLU A 96 8.96 8.50 13.74
N ALA A 97 8.90 9.09 12.53
CA ALA A 97 10.07 9.18 11.67
C ALA A 97 11.09 10.15 12.28
N LEU A 98 12.34 9.69 12.46
CA LEU A 98 13.43 10.56 12.86
C LEU A 98 13.79 11.42 11.64
N LYS A 99 13.68 12.75 11.78
CA LYS A 99 14.14 13.64 10.71
C LYS A 99 15.65 13.54 10.63
N ASP A 100 16.17 13.25 9.44
CA ASP A 100 17.58 13.38 9.09
C ASP A 100 18.11 14.74 9.58
N GLN A 101 18.84 14.74 10.70
CA GLN A 101 19.48 15.95 11.24
C GLN A 101 20.66 16.41 10.35
N THR A 102 20.97 15.65 9.30
CA THR A 102 22.13 15.85 8.43
C THR A 102 22.01 17.10 7.53
N ALA A 103 20.81 17.65 7.32
CA ALA A 103 20.62 18.85 6.50
C ALA A 103 20.85 20.18 7.25
N SER A 104 20.85 20.19 8.59
CA SER A 104 20.85 21.43 9.38
C SER A 104 22.23 21.91 9.85
N LYS A 105 23.30 21.13 9.65
CA LYS A 105 24.65 21.46 10.15
C LYS A 105 25.58 22.19 9.16
N LYS A 106 25.11 22.59 7.97
CA LYS A 106 25.95 23.21 6.92
C LYS A 106 25.96 24.75 6.87
N ARG A 107 25.46 25.46 7.89
CA ARG A 107 25.49 26.94 7.92
C ARG A 107 25.79 27.50 9.30
N LYS A 108 26.99 27.25 9.81
CA LYS A 108 27.64 28.05 10.86
C LYS A 108 29.12 27.67 10.93
N ASN A 109 29.87 28.11 9.93
CA ASN A 109 31.31 28.39 10.04
C ASN A 109 31.71 29.18 8.81
N GLY A 110 31.91 30.48 9.01
CA GLY A 110 32.24 31.42 7.95
C GLY A 110 32.16 32.84 8.47
N ASP A 111 32.92 33.13 9.53
CA ASP A 111 33.48 34.45 9.79
C ASP A 111 34.63 34.28 10.79
N LEU A 112 35.86 34.50 10.30
CA LEU A 112 36.98 35.13 11.00
C LEU A 112 38.16 35.25 10.02
N GLU A 113 38.25 36.46 9.48
CA GLU A 113 39.42 37.29 9.10
C GLU A 113 40.68 36.68 8.47
N GLY A 114 41.12 37.36 7.41
CA GLY A 114 42.43 37.22 6.78
C GLY A 114 42.68 38.40 5.84
N ASP A 115 43.08 39.52 6.44
CA ASP A 115 43.62 40.73 5.81
C ASP A 115 44.95 40.43 5.07
N GLY A 116 45.24 41.13 3.97
CA GLY A 116 46.52 40.93 3.24
C GLY A 116 46.57 41.41 1.78
N MET A 117 46.93 42.68 1.60
CA MET A 117 47.37 43.35 0.36
C MET A 117 48.37 42.55 -0.52
N LYS A 118 48.26 42.65 -1.85
CA LYS A 118 49.15 43.48 -2.71
C LYS A 118 48.89 43.33 -4.22
N ALA A 119 49.21 44.44 -4.89
CA ALA A 119 49.07 44.76 -6.30
C ALA A 119 49.86 43.87 -7.28
N SER A 120 49.40 43.81 -8.53
CA SER A 120 50.26 43.99 -9.71
C SER A 120 49.41 44.31 -10.93
N ASP A 121 49.69 45.46 -11.53
CA ASP A 121 49.36 45.81 -12.91
C ASP A 121 49.84 44.73 -13.88
N SER A 122 49.09 44.50 -14.95
CA SER A 122 49.67 44.43 -16.29
C SER A 122 48.60 44.68 -17.35
N ASP A 123 48.84 45.78 -18.05
CA ASP A 123 48.22 46.27 -19.28
C ASP A 123 48.35 45.26 -20.45
N THR A 124 47.40 45.26 -21.40
CA THR A 124 47.57 44.93 -22.84
C THR A 124 46.23 45.06 -23.59
N SER A 125 46.06 46.24 -24.21
CA SER A 125 45.47 46.57 -25.53
C SER A 125 44.37 45.73 -26.21
N GLN A 126 43.26 46.45 -26.50
CA GLN A 126 42.52 46.60 -27.76
C GLN A 126 42.36 45.41 -28.74
N SER A 127 41.09 45.06 -29.03
CA SER A 127 40.63 44.90 -30.43
C SER A 127 39.11 45.06 -30.53
N SER A 128 38.72 45.80 -31.55
CA SER A 128 37.38 46.21 -31.96
C SER A 128 36.54 45.10 -32.58
N GLY A 129 35.22 45.19 -32.42
CA GLY A 129 34.30 44.94 -33.54
C GLY A 129 33.18 43.91 -33.33
N SER A 130 31.96 44.40 -33.57
CA SER A 130 30.79 43.73 -34.16
C SER A 130 29.76 42.99 -33.29
N ASP A 131 28.53 43.45 -33.53
CA ASP A 131 27.23 42.79 -33.55
C ASP A 131 26.52 42.30 -32.28
N SER A 132 25.57 43.15 -31.90
CA SER A 132 24.43 42.89 -31.02
C SER A 132 23.45 41.88 -31.64
N GLU A 133 23.68 40.59 -31.43
CA GLU A 133 22.63 39.57 -31.54
C GLU A 133 22.00 39.29 -30.16
N LYS A 134 20.67 39.44 -30.07
CA LYS A 134 19.85 39.13 -28.89
C LYS A 134 19.90 37.64 -28.56
N GLY A 135 20.93 37.24 -27.82
CA GLY A 135 21.08 35.89 -27.27
C GLY A 135 19.99 35.56 -26.24
N LYS A 136 19.03 34.72 -26.63
CA LYS A 136 18.16 33.99 -25.69
C LYS A 136 19.05 33.25 -24.68
N LYS A 137 19.07 33.73 -23.42
CA LYS A 137 19.74 33.06 -22.29
C LYS A 137 19.27 31.60 -22.19
N LYS A 138 20.05 30.68 -22.76
CA LYS A 138 19.92 29.22 -22.53
C LYS A 138 20.14 28.99 -21.04
N LYS A 139 19.03 28.75 -20.33
CA LYS A 139 19.00 28.32 -18.93
C LYS A 139 19.89 27.08 -18.81
N LYS A 140 21.11 27.21 -18.27
CA LYS A 140 22.02 26.09 -17.98
C LYS A 140 21.21 25.07 -17.15
N LYS A 141 20.83 23.96 -17.77
CA LYS A 141 20.20 22.84 -17.07
C LYS A 141 21.22 22.37 -16.04
N LYS A 142 20.87 22.53 -14.76
CA LYS A 142 21.65 22.01 -13.64
C LYS A 142 21.79 20.51 -13.89
N LEU A 143 23.01 20.03 -14.12
CA LEU A 143 23.34 18.61 -14.13
C LEU A 143 22.93 18.04 -12.78
N VAL A 144 21.77 17.39 -12.74
CA VAL A 144 21.34 16.61 -11.58
C VAL A 144 22.33 15.47 -11.51
N LYS A 145 23.10 15.41 -10.41
CA LYS A 145 23.99 14.28 -10.14
C LYS A 145 23.13 13.03 -10.09
N GLU A 146 23.26 12.18 -11.10
CA GLU A 146 22.57 10.90 -11.18
C GLU A 146 23.10 10.00 -10.08
N LEU A 147 22.20 9.36 -9.33
CA LEU A 147 22.57 8.42 -8.28
C LEU A 147 23.21 7.18 -8.94
N PRO A 148 24.26 6.57 -8.34
CA PRO A 148 24.93 5.39 -8.91
C PRO A 148 23.97 4.25 -9.31
N LEU A 149 22.90 4.05 -8.51
CA LEU A 149 21.88 3.02 -8.78
C LEU A 149 21.08 3.27 -10.07
N ASN A 150 20.84 4.54 -10.44
CA ASN A 150 20.14 4.87 -11.67
C ASN A 150 21.00 4.61 -12.91
N ILE A 151 22.33 4.73 -12.77
CA ILE A 151 23.28 4.44 -13.85
C ILE A 151 23.22 2.94 -14.19
N GLU A 152 23.25 2.06 -13.18
CA GLU A 152 23.16 0.62 -13.40
C GLU A 152 21.80 0.21 -14.00
N LEU A 153 20.69 0.75 -13.46
CA LEU A 153 19.36 0.44 -13.97
C LEU A 153 19.17 0.91 -15.42
N SER A 154 19.65 2.11 -15.76
CA SER A 154 19.59 2.61 -17.15
C SER A 154 20.48 1.82 -18.12
N ALA A 155 21.64 1.31 -17.66
CA ALA A 155 22.47 0.42 -18.44
C ALA A 155 21.76 -0.92 -18.71
N GLN A 156 21.09 -1.50 -17.71
CA GLN A 156 20.31 -2.73 -17.88
C GLN A 156 19.12 -2.55 -18.82
N ILE A 157 18.41 -1.41 -18.74
CA ILE A 157 17.33 -1.10 -19.69
C ILE A 157 17.86 -1.05 -21.13
N LYS A 158 18.98 -0.36 -21.38
CA LYS A 158 19.59 -0.30 -22.72
C LYS A 158 19.99 -1.68 -23.24
N LEU A 159 20.52 -2.53 -22.36
CA LEU A 159 20.91 -3.89 -22.70
C LEU A 159 19.68 -4.72 -23.12
N LEU A 160 18.58 -4.64 -22.37
CA LEU A 160 17.31 -5.29 -22.73
C LEU A 160 16.73 -4.73 -24.04
N GLN A 161 16.77 -3.41 -24.26
CA GLN A 161 16.28 -2.79 -25.49
C GLN A 161 17.03 -3.32 -26.72
N ASN A 162 18.36 -3.37 -26.67
CA ASN A 162 19.19 -3.90 -27.76
C ASN A 162 18.90 -5.37 -28.02
N ARG A 163 18.69 -6.17 -26.96
CA ARG A 163 18.42 -7.62 -27.07
C ARG A 163 17.05 -7.91 -27.68
N TYR A 164 16.03 -7.13 -27.33
CA TYR A 164 14.63 -7.38 -27.69
C TYR A 164 14.08 -6.42 -28.76
N THR A 165 14.95 -5.79 -29.55
CA THR A 165 14.51 -4.98 -30.70
C THR A 165 13.85 -5.91 -31.73
N CYS A 166 12.59 -5.63 -32.07
CA CYS A 166 11.81 -6.51 -32.93
C CYS A 166 12.10 -6.25 -34.42
N ASN A 167 12.75 -7.20 -35.10
CA ASN A 167 13.07 -7.09 -36.53
C ASN A 167 12.05 -7.76 -37.46
N LYS A 168 10.94 -8.30 -36.92
CA LYS A 168 9.96 -9.03 -37.73
C LYS A 168 9.09 -8.06 -38.55
N PRO A 169 9.09 -8.15 -39.90
CA PRO A 169 8.19 -7.34 -40.72
C PRO A 169 6.73 -7.69 -40.39
N GLY A 170 5.90 -6.67 -40.17
CA GLY A 170 4.50 -6.83 -39.79
C GLY A 170 4.24 -6.99 -38.28
N CYS A 171 5.26 -6.87 -37.42
CA CYS A 171 5.01 -6.72 -35.99
C CYS A 171 4.38 -5.35 -35.71
N ILE A 172 3.19 -5.33 -35.10
CA ILE A 172 2.45 -4.10 -34.76
C ILE A 172 3.23 -3.25 -33.72
N SER A 173 4.08 -3.93 -32.95
CA SER A 173 4.87 -3.36 -31.87
C SER A 173 6.11 -2.67 -32.44
N SER A 174 6.05 -1.36 -32.61
CA SER A 174 7.11 -0.54 -33.22
C SER A 174 8.40 -0.37 -32.37
N GLY A 175 8.69 -1.27 -31.44
CA GLY A 175 9.83 -1.14 -30.53
C GLY A 175 10.42 -2.47 -30.11
N TYR A 176 10.00 -2.96 -28.95
CA TYR A 176 10.64 -4.09 -28.27
C TYR A 176 9.65 -5.23 -28.08
N CYS A 177 10.05 -6.46 -28.43
CA CYS A 177 9.22 -7.64 -28.28
C CYS A 177 10.00 -8.78 -27.63
N TYR A 178 9.36 -9.44 -26.67
CA TYR A 178 9.79 -10.75 -26.18
C TYR A 178 9.17 -11.83 -27.06
N ILE A 179 10.00 -12.71 -27.63
CA ILE A 179 9.53 -13.82 -28.46
C ILE A 179 9.38 -15.03 -27.54
N LEU A 180 8.16 -15.54 -27.42
CA LEU A 180 7.89 -16.74 -26.66
C LEU A 180 8.47 -17.96 -27.39
N PRO A 181 9.28 -18.81 -26.73
CA PRO A 181 9.97 -19.92 -27.40
C PRO A 181 9.00 -20.98 -27.95
N ASP A 182 7.83 -21.14 -27.34
CA ASP A 182 6.91 -22.24 -27.66
C ASP A 182 6.10 -21.98 -28.94
N ASN A 183 5.69 -20.73 -29.17
CA ASN A 183 4.76 -20.39 -30.26
C ASN A 183 5.28 -19.28 -31.19
N ASN A 184 6.50 -18.77 -30.96
CA ASN A 184 7.06 -17.61 -31.65
C ASN A 184 6.12 -16.38 -31.64
N ALA A 185 5.22 -16.29 -30.66
CA ALA A 185 4.35 -15.14 -30.50
C ALA A 185 5.17 -13.98 -29.92
N HIS A 186 4.90 -12.79 -30.45
CA HIS A 186 5.56 -11.56 -30.02
C HIS A 186 4.74 -10.93 -28.89
N PHE A 187 5.40 -10.71 -27.75
CA PHE A 187 4.84 -9.94 -26.65
C PHE A 187 5.49 -8.56 -26.57
N THR A 188 4.69 -7.50 -26.69
CA THR A 188 5.17 -6.12 -26.68
C THR A 188 5.73 -5.72 -25.31
N LEU A 189 7.03 -5.41 -25.26
CA LEU A 189 7.70 -4.90 -24.07
C LEU A 189 7.55 -3.38 -24.00
N SER A 190 6.57 -2.92 -23.22
CA SER A 190 6.48 -1.50 -22.83
C SER A 190 7.67 -1.07 -21.96
N HIS A 191 7.88 0.25 -21.83
CA HIS A 191 8.92 0.81 -20.95
C HIS A 191 8.80 0.27 -19.51
N ARG A 192 7.58 0.04 -19.01
CA ARG A 192 7.35 -0.50 -17.66
C ARG A 192 7.87 -1.92 -17.51
N HIS A 193 7.69 -2.78 -18.52
CA HIS A 193 8.24 -4.14 -18.51
C HIS A 193 9.77 -4.10 -18.46
N LEU A 194 10.40 -3.28 -19.30
CA LEU A 194 11.86 -3.12 -19.32
C LEU A 194 12.40 -2.59 -18.00
N SER A 195 11.73 -1.62 -17.36
CA SER A 195 12.13 -1.11 -16.05
C SER A 195 12.04 -2.16 -14.94
N VAL A 196 10.96 -2.95 -14.90
CA VAL A 196 10.79 -4.02 -13.91
C VAL A 196 11.83 -5.12 -14.11
N TRP A 197 12.09 -5.51 -15.36
CA TRP A 197 13.09 -6.52 -15.68
C TRP A 197 14.51 -6.04 -15.36
N ALA A 198 14.87 -4.80 -15.71
CA ALA A 198 16.15 -4.21 -15.37
C ALA A 198 16.37 -4.12 -13.84
N ALA A 199 15.34 -3.73 -13.08
CA ALA A 199 15.40 -3.71 -11.62
C ALA A 199 15.60 -5.11 -11.04
N ALA A 200 14.93 -6.11 -11.60
CA ALA A 200 15.11 -7.51 -11.20
C ALA A 200 16.53 -8.02 -11.54
N LEU A 201 17.09 -7.68 -12.71
CA LEU A 201 18.48 -8.02 -13.05
C LEU A 201 19.49 -7.39 -12.10
N ALA A 202 19.28 -6.12 -11.71
CA ALA A 202 20.13 -5.42 -10.75
C ALA A 202 20.10 -6.08 -9.35
N ALA A 203 18.95 -6.63 -8.95
CA ALA A 203 18.80 -7.36 -7.68
C ALA A 203 19.45 -8.77 -7.70
N LYS A 204 19.84 -9.28 -8.87
CA LYS A 204 20.46 -10.60 -9.08
C LYS A 204 19.74 -11.80 -8.40
N PRO A 205 18.40 -11.91 -8.46
CA PRO A 205 17.73 -13.10 -7.97
C PRO A 205 18.08 -14.30 -8.88
N PRO A 206 18.12 -15.53 -8.34
CA PRO A 206 18.56 -16.72 -9.07
C PRO A 206 17.69 -17.08 -10.30
N ILE A 207 16.49 -16.50 -10.42
CA ILE A 207 15.49 -16.88 -11.42
C ILE A 207 15.45 -15.90 -12.61
N THR A 208 15.92 -14.66 -12.45
CA THR A 208 15.84 -13.63 -13.49
C THR A 208 17.15 -13.60 -14.27
N THR A 209 17.08 -13.93 -15.55
CA THR A 209 18.22 -13.86 -16.48
C THR A 209 17.92 -12.87 -17.61
N LEU A 210 18.89 -12.63 -18.48
CA LEU A 210 18.68 -11.77 -19.65
C LEU A 210 17.63 -12.34 -20.60
N ASP A 211 17.51 -13.66 -20.67
CA ASP A 211 16.60 -14.37 -21.57
C ASP A 211 15.25 -14.72 -20.92
N ARG A 212 15.15 -14.61 -19.58
CA ARG A 212 13.94 -14.97 -18.82
C ARG A 212 13.39 -13.78 -18.02
N PRO A 213 12.15 -13.32 -18.29
CA PRO A 213 11.54 -12.24 -17.54
C PRO A 213 11.29 -12.63 -16.07
N PRO A 214 11.27 -11.66 -15.14
CA PRO A 214 10.97 -11.93 -13.74
C PRO A 214 9.53 -12.40 -13.53
N ASN A 215 9.30 -13.21 -12.48
CA ASN A 215 7.96 -13.56 -12.03
C ASN A 215 7.31 -12.34 -11.35
N HIS A 216 6.68 -11.48 -12.14
CA HIS A 216 6.06 -10.24 -11.69
C HIS A 216 4.77 -9.99 -12.46
N LYS A 217 3.77 -9.39 -11.81
CA LYS A 217 2.41 -9.19 -12.35
C LYS A 217 2.30 -8.56 -13.73
N GLU A 218 3.27 -7.73 -14.12
CA GLU A 218 3.30 -7.12 -15.46
C GLU A 218 3.54 -8.19 -16.55
N PHE A 219 4.18 -9.29 -16.20
CA PHE A 219 4.46 -10.44 -17.07
C PHE A 219 3.43 -11.57 -16.89
N ASP A 220 2.41 -11.44 -16.05
CA ASP A 220 1.37 -12.49 -15.89
C ASP A 220 0.58 -12.72 -17.18
N THR A 221 0.53 -11.72 -18.06
CA THR A 221 -0.05 -11.85 -19.41
C THR A 221 0.76 -12.78 -20.31
N LEU A 222 2.09 -12.90 -20.12
CA LEU A 222 2.91 -13.92 -20.77
C LEU A 222 2.49 -15.31 -20.26
N SER A 223 2.33 -15.44 -18.95
CA SER A 223 1.92 -16.70 -18.31
C SER A 223 0.54 -17.11 -18.78
N SER A 224 -0.45 -16.21 -18.88
CA SER A 224 -1.80 -16.54 -19.35
C SER A 224 -1.81 -17.11 -20.78
N ASN A 225 -0.97 -16.56 -21.66
CA ASN A 225 -0.82 -17.07 -23.03
C ASN A 225 -0.08 -18.41 -23.10
N LEU A 226 0.82 -18.67 -22.15
CA LEU A 226 1.47 -19.98 -21.99
C LEU A 226 0.56 -21.01 -21.31
N LEU A 227 -0.30 -20.56 -20.38
CA LEU A 227 -1.19 -21.39 -19.57
C LEU A 227 -2.43 -21.86 -20.35
N SER A 228 -2.78 -21.21 -21.46
CA SER A 228 -3.68 -21.80 -22.47
C SER A 228 -3.15 -23.14 -23.03
N SER A 229 -1.88 -23.48 -22.76
CA SER A 229 -1.23 -24.75 -23.11
C SER A 229 -0.76 -25.56 -21.88
N SER A 230 -0.93 -25.08 -20.65
CA SER A 230 -0.39 -25.77 -19.47
C SER A 230 -1.45 -26.64 -18.79
N ALA A 231 -1.06 -27.89 -18.52
CA ALA A 231 -1.89 -28.97 -18.03
C ALA A 231 -2.70 -28.66 -16.74
N PRO A 232 -3.92 -29.21 -16.60
CA PRO A 232 -4.82 -29.03 -15.44
C PRO A 232 -4.20 -29.42 -14.08
N LEU A 233 -3.07 -30.13 -14.07
CA LEU A 233 -2.37 -30.55 -12.86
C LEU A 233 -1.72 -29.40 -12.09
N ILE A 234 -1.22 -28.35 -12.77
CA ILE A 234 -0.60 -27.21 -12.06
C ILE A 234 -1.67 -26.38 -11.34
N GLN A 235 -2.86 -26.24 -11.96
CA GLN A 235 -3.99 -25.58 -11.32
C GLN A 235 -4.51 -26.38 -10.12
N ARG A 236 -4.46 -27.72 -10.18
CA ARG A 236 -4.78 -28.61 -9.06
C ARG A 236 -3.80 -28.45 -7.89
N GLN A 237 -2.49 -28.39 -8.16
CA GLN A 237 -1.48 -28.17 -7.11
C GLN A 237 -1.63 -26.81 -6.40
N LEU A 238 -1.98 -25.76 -7.14
CA LEU A 238 -2.27 -24.45 -6.56
C LEU A 238 -3.53 -24.46 -5.69
N ALA A 239 -4.58 -25.17 -6.12
CA ALA A 239 -5.81 -25.33 -5.34
C ALA A 239 -5.59 -26.15 -4.06
N GLU A 240 -4.85 -27.25 -4.14
CA GLU A 240 -4.54 -28.11 -2.99
C GLU A 240 -3.69 -27.37 -1.95
N ARG A 241 -2.73 -26.54 -2.37
CA ARG A 241 -1.93 -25.72 -1.46
C ARG A 241 -2.75 -24.65 -0.73
N ASN A 242 -3.76 -24.08 -1.39
CA ASN A 242 -4.66 -23.11 -0.77
C ASN A 242 -5.69 -23.77 0.16
N ALA A 243 -6.15 -24.99 -0.17
CA ALA A 243 -7.07 -25.76 0.67
C ALA A 243 -6.42 -26.25 1.97
N ALA A 244 -5.13 -26.61 1.93
CA ALA A 244 -4.38 -27.04 3.11
C ALA A 244 -4.20 -25.94 4.19
N GLN A 245 -4.42 -24.67 3.85
CA GLN A 245 -4.38 -23.56 4.82
C GLN A 245 -5.70 -23.34 5.58
N LEU A 246 -6.77 -24.08 5.24
CA LEU A 246 -8.13 -23.83 5.74
C LEU A 246 -8.70 -24.96 6.62
N THR A 247 -7.89 -25.92 7.05
CA THR A 247 -8.33 -26.93 8.02
C THR A 247 -7.88 -26.52 9.43
N PRO A 248 -8.81 -26.18 10.35
CA PRO A 248 -8.48 -25.98 11.75
C PRO A 248 -8.55 -27.32 12.49
N ASP A 249 -7.41 -27.75 13.02
CA ASP A 249 -7.31 -28.85 13.99
C ASP A 249 -7.94 -28.39 15.33
N PRO A 250 -8.82 -29.18 15.99
CA PRO A 250 -9.60 -28.74 17.14
C PRO A 250 -8.84 -28.83 18.47
N SER A 251 -7.55 -28.50 18.51
CA SER A 251 -6.72 -28.61 19.73
C SER A 251 -5.47 -27.72 19.70
N ALA A 252 -5.59 -26.39 19.59
CA ALA A 252 -4.46 -25.52 19.90
C ALA A 252 -4.86 -24.07 20.25
N SER A 253 -4.42 -23.65 21.44
CA SER A 253 -4.01 -22.31 21.87
C SER A 253 -4.82 -21.08 21.43
N THR A 254 -5.34 -20.34 22.41
CA THR A 254 -5.93 -19.01 22.25
C THR A 254 -4.90 -18.03 21.71
N VAL A 255 -4.87 -17.85 20.38
CA VAL A 255 -3.96 -16.91 19.73
C VAL A 255 -4.37 -15.47 20.06
N PRO A 256 -3.47 -14.66 20.65
CA PRO A 256 -3.75 -13.28 21.01
C PRO A 256 -3.98 -12.43 19.75
N THR A 257 -5.22 -12.04 19.47
CA THR A 257 -5.50 -11.08 18.40
C THR A 257 -5.26 -9.66 18.91
N ILE A 258 -4.11 -9.09 18.56
CA ILE A 258 -3.74 -7.72 18.93
C ILE A 258 -4.50 -6.73 18.03
N ASN A 259 -5.44 -6.00 18.64
CA ASN A 259 -6.24 -4.97 17.96
C ASN A 259 -5.67 -3.58 18.26
N PHE A 260 -5.40 -2.79 17.21
CA PHE A 260 -4.73 -1.49 17.30
C PHE A 260 -5.77 -0.40 17.12
N ASN A 261 -6.04 0.35 18.17
CA ASN A 261 -6.90 1.53 18.13
C ASN A 261 -6.10 2.77 18.56
N LEU A 262 -6.04 3.79 17.71
CA LEU A 262 -5.55 5.14 18.04
C LEU A 262 -6.76 6.05 18.28
N PRO A 263 -7.09 6.40 19.54
CA PRO A 263 -8.09 7.44 19.80
C PRO A 263 -7.54 8.83 19.48
N ASN A 264 -8.43 9.69 18.97
CA ASN A 264 -8.17 11.07 18.54
C ASN A 264 -7.90 12.05 19.72
N ASP A 265 -7.95 11.57 20.97
CA ASP A 265 -8.14 12.43 22.17
C ASP A 265 -6.89 12.74 23.00
N ILE A 266 -5.67 12.40 22.55
CA ILE A 266 -4.44 12.71 23.33
C ILE A 266 -3.92 14.15 23.16
N PHE A 267 -4.54 14.99 22.32
CA PHE A 267 -4.16 16.40 22.19
C PHE A 267 -4.91 17.36 23.12
N SER A 268 -5.81 16.88 23.98
CA SER A 268 -6.58 17.72 24.90
C SER A 268 -5.81 18.12 26.18
N PHE A 269 -4.67 17.48 26.48
CA PHE A 269 -3.92 17.72 27.72
C PHE A 269 -2.90 18.89 27.67
N LEU A 270 -2.75 19.57 26.53
CA LEU A 270 -1.76 20.66 26.36
C LEU A 270 -2.36 22.01 25.93
N ARG A 271 -3.66 22.24 26.20
CA ARG A 271 -4.29 23.52 25.85
C ARG A 271 -4.44 24.41 27.11
N PRO A 272 -3.80 25.59 27.19
CA PRO A 272 -4.19 26.59 28.19
C PRO A 272 -5.60 27.08 27.87
N ALA A 273 -6.38 27.33 28.93
CA ALA A 273 -7.76 27.79 28.86
C ALA A 273 -7.88 29.09 28.05
N SER A 274 -8.76 29.12 27.06
CA SER A 274 -9.15 30.36 26.37
C SER A 274 -10.63 30.28 25.97
N ALA A 275 -11.31 31.40 26.20
CA ALA A 275 -12.74 31.63 26.30
C ALA A 275 -13.59 31.30 25.04
N PRO A 276 -14.94 31.26 25.16
CA PRO A 276 -15.83 30.68 24.16
C PRO A 276 -16.41 31.72 23.20
N LEU A 277 -16.55 31.39 21.90
CA LEU A 277 -17.43 32.07 20.92
C LEU A 277 -17.43 31.30 19.56
N PRO A 278 -18.41 31.54 18.67
CA PRO A 278 -19.69 30.84 18.61
C PRO A 278 -19.82 29.86 17.44
N THR A 279 -20.84 29.04 17.54
CA THR A 279 -21.23 27.91 16.69
C THR A 279 -21.62 28.32 15.26
N THR A 280 -21.16 27.56 14.26
CA THR A 280 -21.72 27.55 12.90
C THR A 280 -21.73 26.11 12.35
N PRO A 281 -22.81 25.61 11.73
CA PRO A 281 -22.93 24.21 11.35
C PRO A 281 -22.24 23.94 10.01
N GLY A 282 -21.16 23.15 10.05
CA GLY A 282 -20.37 22.76 8.88
C GLY A 282 -20.53 21.29 8.55
N ARG A 283 -21.28 21.03 7.48
CA ARG A 283 -21.44 19.80 6.69
C ARG A 283 -20.24 18.83 6.81
N THR A 284 -20.47 17.66 7.42
CA THR A 284 -19.48 16.58 7.53
C THR A 284 -19.43 15.78 6.23
N ASN A 285 -18.29 15.82 5.55
CA ASN A 285 -17.96 14.81 4.53
C ASN A 285 -17.54 13.53 5.25
N ALA A 286 -18.42 12.53 5.21
CA ALA A 286 -18.17 11.20 5.74
C ALA A 286 -17.06 10.52 4.93
N LEU A 287 -15.98 10.15 5.63
CA LEU A 287 -14.92 9.30 5.09
C LEU A 287 -15.44 7.85 5.13
N VAL A 288 -15.35 7.16 3.98
CA VAL A 288 -15.78 5.76 3.82
C VAL A 288 -14.99 4.88 4.80
N ASN A 289 -15.65 4.49 5.89
CA ASN A 289 -15.13 3.55 6.88
C ASN A 289 -15.10 2.16 6.26
N SER A 290 -14.09 1.35 6.63
CA SER A 290 -13.98 -0.11 6.35
C SER A 290 -15.13 -0.98 6.90
N ALA A 291 -16.26 -0.36 7.29
CA ALA A 291 -17.50 -1.01 7.67
C ALA A 291 -18.44 -1.28 6.47
N ASP A 292 -18.08 -0.80 5.27
CA ASP A 292 -18.76 -1.11 4.01
C ASP A 292 -18.37 -2.51 3.51
N MET A 293 -18.69 -3.52 4.31
CA MET A 293 -18.73 -4.88 3.80
C MET A 293 -19.93 -4.98 2.86
N LEU A 294 -19.65 -5.31 1.59
CA LEU A 294 -20.65 -5.81 0.67
C LEU A 294 -21.39 -6.99 1.32
N VAL A 295 -22.67 -7.13 1.00
CA VAL A 295 -23.46 -8.29 1.45
C VAL A 295 -22.84 -9.59 0.93
N LEU A 296 -22.25 -9.55 -0.27
CA LEU A 296 -21.49 -10.65 -0.86
C LEU A 296 -19.98 -10.34 -0.88
N PRO A 297 -19.10 -11.25 -0.42
CA PRO A 297 -17.65 -11.08 -0.58
C PRO A 297 -17.28 -10.94 -2.07
N VAL A 298 -16.34 -10.05 -2.38
CA VAL A 298 -15.86 -9.80 -3.76
C VAL A 298 -15.37 -11.08 -4.47
N SER A 299 -14.93 -12.07 -3.71
CA SER A 299 -14.42 -13.35 -4.20
C SER A 299 -15.50 -14.41 -4.46
N ALA A 300 -16.75 -14.20 -4.03
CA ALA A 300 -17.81 -15.19 -4.20
C ALA A 300 -18.35 -15.19 -5.63
N ARG A 301 -18.70 -16.37 -6.14
CA ARG A 301 -19.29 -16.51 -7.47
C ARG A 301 -20.76 -16.07 -7.42
N PRO A 302 -21.26 -15.32 -8.41
CA PRO A 302 -22.68 -14.98 -8.48
C PRO A 302 -23.51 -16.25 -8.64
N GLY A 303 -24.59 -16.37 -7.85
CA GLY A 303 -25.57 -17.45 -7.99
C GLY A 303 -26.48 -17.29 -9.24
N PRO A 304 -27.47 -18.18 -9.42
CA PRO A 304 -28.41 -18.11 -10.52
C PRO A 304 -29.24 -16.81 -10.50
N ASP A 305 -29.66 -16.36 -11.68
CA ASP A 305 -30.48 -15.15 -11.81
C ASP A 305 -31.92 -15.43 -11.37
N LEU A 306 -32.36 -14.79 -10.28
CA LEU A 306 -33.69 -14.97 -9.71
C LEU A 306 -34.38 -13.61 -9.62
N SER A 307 -35.70 -13.60 -9.85
CA SER A 307 -36.53 -12.44 -9.54
C SER A 307 -36.52 -12.17 -8.04
N LEU A 308 -36.74 -10.92 -7.64
CA LEU A 308 -36.75 -10.55 -6.22
C LEU A 308 -37.75 -11.38 -5.39
N ALA A 309 -38.94 -11.62 -5.94
CA ALA A 309 -39.98 -12.41 -5.30
C ALA A 309 -39.54 -13.88 -5.13
N ASN A 310 -38.96 -14.49 -6.16
CA ASN A 310 -38.45 -15.87 -6.08
C ASN A 310 -37.30 -15.97 -5.10
N PHE A 311 -36.38 -15.01 -5.09
CA PHE A 311 -35.27 -14.96 -4.14
C PHE A 311 -35.78 -14.91 -2.69
N CYS A 312 -36.74 -14.02 -2.39
CA CYS A 312 -37.30 -13.93 -1.03
C CYS A 312 -38.05 -15.21 -0.62
N ALA A 313 -38.75 -15.86 -1.56
CA ALA A 313 -39.46 -17.10 -1.30
C ALA A 313 -38.51 -18.30 -1.07
N VAL A 314 -37.45 -18.42 -1.87
CA VAL A 314 -36.48 -19.53 -1.76
C VAL A 314 -35.72 -19.49 -0.44
N TYR A 315 -35.34 -18.29 0.02
CA TYR A 315 -34.54 -18.12 1.24
C TYR A 315 -35.35 -17.69 2.47
N ASP A 316 -36.67 -17.91 2.45
CA ASP A 316 -37.62 -17.62 3.54
C ASP A 316 -37.44 -16.21 4.16
N LEU A 317 -37.25 -15.20 3.30
CA LEU A 317 -37.11 -13.81 3.72
C LEU A 317 -38.48 -13.20 4.01
N SER A 318 -38.56 -12.39 5.07
CA SER A 318 -39.80 -11.77 5.49
C SER A 318 -40.39 -10.85 4.39
N PRO A 319 -41.72 -10.71 4.32
CA PRO A 319 -42.36 -9.81 3.34
C PRO A 319 -41.94 -8.35 3.49
N ASP A 320 -41.55 -7.93 4.69
CA ASP A 320 -41.01 -6.60 4.97
C ASP A 320 -39.68 -6.34 4.25
N ILE A 321 -38.80 -7.36 4.18
CA ILE A 321 -37.53 -7.28 3.43
C ILE A 321 -37.82 -7.11 1.93
N HIS A 322 -38.75 -7.90 1.39
CA HIS A 322 -39.17 -7.83 -0.01
C HIS A 322 -39.75 -6.44 -0.36
N ALA A 323 -40.62 -5.91 0.49
CA ALA A 323 -41.22 -4.58 0.32
C ALA A 323 -40.16 -3.47 0.30
N LYS A 324 -39.23 -3.46 1.26
CA LYS A 324 -38.15 -2.45 1.33
C LYS A 324 -37.24 -2.51 0.11
N LEU A 325 -36.86 -3.71 -0.34
CA LEU A 325 -36.04 -3.87 -1.54
C LEU A 325 -36.76 -3.38 -2.80
N THR A 326 -38.06 -3.66 -2.91
CA THR A 326 -38.88 -3.22 -4.06
C THR A 326 -39.04 -1.70 -4.07
N GLU A 327 -39.29 -1.09 -2.91
CA GLU A 327 -39.43 0.36 -2.74
C GLU A 327 -38.14 1.10 -3.13
N ASN A 328 -36.97 0.49 -2.90
CA ASN A 328 -35.67 1.03 -3.28
C ASN A 328 -35.22 0.62 -4.71
N GLY A 329 -36.11 0.04 -5.52
CA GLY A 329 -35.86 -0.22 -6.93
C GLY A 329 -35.01 -1.46 -7.24
N TYR A 330 -34.81 -2.35 -6.28
CA TYR A 330 -34.17 -3.65 -6.54
C TYR A 330 -35.17 -4.60 -7.19
N THR A 331 -34.78 -5.22 -8.31
CA THR A 331 -35.68 -6.07 -9.12
C THR A 331 -35.28 -7.54 -9.17
N GLY A 332 -34.04 -7.89 -8.81
CA GLY A 332 -33.56 -9.28 -8.83
C GLY A 332 -32.15 -9.44 -8.25
N THR A 333 -31.66 -10.68 -8.23
CA THR A 333 -30.41 -11.03 -7.53
C THR A 333 -29.15 -10.37 -8.12
N ARG A 334 -29.17 -9.97 -9.40
CA ARG A 334 -28.06 -9.24 -10.04
C ARG A 334 -27.74 -7.90 -9.40
N THR A 335 -28.74 -7.22 -8.84
CA THR A 335 -28.55 -5.92 -8.17
C THR A 335 -28.25 -6.10 -6.68
N ILE A 336 -28.81 -7.15 -6.05
CA ILE A 336 -28.59 -7.47 -4.63
C ILE A 336 -27.10 -7.67 -4.31
N ARG A 337 -26.32 -8.31 -5.20
CA ARG A 337 -24.88 -8.54 -4.97
C ARG A 337 -24.03 -7.28 -4.78
N TYR A 338 -24.54 -6.13 -5.23
CA TYR A 338 -23.83 -4.86 -5.12
C TYR A 338 -24.23 -4.06 -3.89
N ILE A 339 -25.21 -4.54 -3.12
CA ILE A 339 -25.68 -3.85 -1.93
C ILE A 339 -24.60 -3.86 -0.86
N VAL A 340 -24.38 -2.70 -0.26
CA VAL A 340 -23.49 -2.52 0.88
C VAL A 340 -24.30 -2.53 2.18
N VAL A 341 -23.72 -3.01 3.28
CA VAL A 341 -24.41 -3.05 4.58
C VAL A 341 -24.83 -1.66 5.09
N SER A 342 -24.10 -0.61 4.73
CA SER A 342 -24.51 0.78 5.02
C SER A 342 -25.80 1.16 4.31
N GLU A 343 -25.91 0.85 3.01
CA GLU A 343 -27.14 1.07 2.22
C GLU A 343 -28.33 0.34 2.84
N LEU A 344 -28.16 -0.91 3.30
CA LEU A 344 -29.23 -1.63 4.03
C LEU A 344 -29.68 -0.87 5.28
N LYS A 345 -28.76 -0.29 6.05
CA LYS A 345 -29.10 0.50 7.24
C LYS A 345 -29.81 1.80 6.87
N GLU A 346 -29.39 2.46 5.80
CA GLU A 346 -30.02 3.67 5.27
C GLU A 346 -31.45 3.40 4.78
N MET A 347 -31.70 2.21 4.21
CA MET A 347 -33.03 1.71 3.85
C MET A 347 -33.90 1.28 5.05
N GLY A 348 -33.42 1.47 6.28
CA GLY A 348 -34.18 1.15 7.50
C GLY A 348 -34.26 -0.35 7.79
N PHE A 349 -33.31 -1.16 7.32
CA PHE A 349 -33.24 -2.57 7.73
C PHE A 349 -32.78 -2.69 9.19
N LYS A 350 -33.45 -3.56 9.94
CA LYS A 350 -33.03 -3.94 11.30
C LYS A 350 -31.83 -4.89 11.23
N ASN A 351 -31.02 -4.94 12.28
CA ASN A 351 -29.83 -5.81 12.32
C ASN A 351 -30.16 -7.30 12.05
N GLY A 352 -31.31 -7.80 12.52
CA GLY A 352 -31.76 -9.17 12.23
C GLY A 352 -32.12 -9.40 10.75
N GLU A 353 -32.76 -8.42 10.11
CA GLU A 353 -33.07 -8.47 8.68
C GLU A 353 -31.79 -8.41 7.83
N ILE A 354 -30.79 -7.61 8.24
CA ILE A 354 -29.48 -7.56 7.60
C ILE A 354 -28.75 -8.89 7.72
N ALA A 355 -28.84 -9.55 8.88
CA ALA A 355 -28.24 -10.88 9.07
C ALA A 355 -28.90 -11.93 8.18
N ALA A 356 -30.24 -11.96 8.12
CA ALA A 356 -30.99 -12.84 7.22
C ALA A 356 -30.65 -12.60 5.74
N MET A 357 -30.52 -11.33 5.32
CA MET A 357 -30.11 -10.98 3.96
C MET A 357 -28.70 -11.50 3.62
N LYS A 358 -27.74 -11.35 4.55
CA LYS A 358 -26.38 -11.86 4.36
C LYS A 358 -26.34 -13.38 4.22
N ASP A 359 -27.11 -14.07 5.05
CA ASP A 359 -27.20 -15.52 5.02
C ASP A 359 -27.82 -16.01 3.70
N ALA A 360 -28.94 -15.43 3.28
CA ALA A 360 -29.59 -15.73 2.00
C ALA A 360 -28.66 -15.49 0.79
N VAL A 361 -27.92 -14.38 0.77
CA VAL A 361 -26.96 -14.07 -0.31
C VAL A 361 -25.77 -15.03 -0.31
N ALA A 362 -25.33 -15.50 0.87
CA ALA A 362 -24.27 -16.49 0.98
C ALA A 362 -24.72 -17.87 0.46
N GLN A 363 -25.90 -18.34 0.87
CA GLN A 363 -26.49 -19.59 0.38
C GLN A 363 -26.71 -19.55 -1.14
N TRP A 364 -27.25 -18.43 -1.64
CA TRP A 364 -27.42 -18.19 -3.08
C TRP A 364 -26.13 -18.25 -3.88
N ALA A 365 -25.05 -17.66 -3.37
CA ALA A 365 -23.74 -17.69 -4.04
C ALA A 365 -23.11 -19.09 -4.04
N ASN A 366 -23.44 -19.94 -3.06
CA ASN A 366 -22.98 -21.32 -2.98
C ASN A 366 -23.80 -22.27 -3.86
N GLY A 367 -24.94 -21.83 -4.40
CA GLY A 367 -25.84 -22.68 -5.18
C GLY A 367 -26.63 -23.67 -4.33
N GLU A 368 -26.75 -23.41 -3.02
CA GLU A 368 -27.65 -24.15 -2.13
C GLU A 368 -29.07 -23.61 -2.36
N MET A 369 -29.92 -24.44 -2.97
CA MET A 369 -31.34 -24.20 -3.22
C MET A 369 -32.17 -25.33 -2.65
#